data_AF-A0A392NXL1-F1
#
_entry.id   AF-A0A392NXL1-F1
#
_cell.length_a   1.000
_cell.length_b   1.000
_cell.length_c   1.000
_cell.angle_alpha   90.00
_cell.angle_beta   90.00
_cell.angle_gamma   90.00
#
_symmetry.space_group_name_H-M   'P 1'
#
loop_
_entity.id
_entity.type
_entity.pdbx_description
1 polymer ?
#
loop_
_entity_poly.entity_id
_entity_poly.type
_entity_poly.pdbx_seq_one_letter_code
_entity_poly.pdbx_strand_id
1 'polypeptide(L)'
;MDKIELVPIDLQDRPSWYKDKVYPANKVPSLEHNNEVRGESLDLIKYIDTHFEGPSLFPTVPDDKEFAEELISYTDTFNKTVVSSFKGDVTEA
;
A
#
# COMPACT_ATOMS: atom_id res chain seq x y z
N MET A 1 -9.74 -18.53 -11.40
CA MET A 1 -8.88 -17.35 -11.22
C MET A 1 -9.57 -16.44 -10.25
N ASP A 2 -8.93 -16.21 -9.11
CA ASP A 2 -9.44 -15.27 -8.13
C ASP A 2 -9.36 -13.86 -8.70
N LYS A 3 -10.44 -13.11 -8.56
CA LYS A 3 -10.56 -11.74 -9.05
C LYS A 3 -10.63 -10.80 -7.86
N ILE A 4 -9.87 -9.72 -7.92
CA ILE A 4 -9.93 -8.66 -6.92
C ILE A 4 -11.12 -7.78 -7.23
N GLU A 5 -12.05 -7.67 -6.27
CA GLU A 5 -13.16 -6.73 -6.34
C GLU A 5 -12.80 -5.42 -5.62
N LEU A 6 -13.13 -4.29 -6.24
CA LEU A 6 -12.83 -2.97 -5.66
C LEU A 6 -13.98 -2.52 -4.77
N VAL A 7 -13.66 -2.23 -3.50
CA VAL A 7 -14.58 -1.62 -2.54
C VAL A 7 -14.05 -0.23 -2.16
N PRO A 8 -14.52 0.84 -2.80
CA PRO A 8 -14.05 2.19 -2.50
C PRO A 8 -14.55 2.65 -1.12
N ILE A 9 -13.68 3.33 -0.37
CA ILE A 9 -13.97 3.90 0.94
C ILE A 9 -13.82 5.42 0.86
N ASP A 10 -14.89 6.15 1.17
CA ASP A 10 -14.80 7.60 1.39
C ASP A 10 -13.98 7.85 2.67
N LEU A 11 -12.87 8.57 2.56
CA LEU A 11 -12.00 8.84 3.71
C LEU A 11 -12.53 9.97 4.60
N GLN A 12 -13.37 10.87 4.08
CA GLN A 12 -14.01 11.97 4.81
C GLN A 12 -15.27 11.50 5.54
N ASP A 13 -16.00 10.54 4.96
CA ASP A 13 -17.17 9.90 5.56
C ASP A 13 -16.98 8.37 5.63
N ARG A 14 -16.04 7.96 6.48
CA ARG A 14 -15.61 6.57 6.51
C ARG A 14 -16.67 5.68 7.20
N PRO A 15 -17.12 4.59 6.55
CA PRO A 15 -18.13 3.73 7.15
C PRO A 15 -17.59 3.03 8.41
N SER A 16 -18.38 3.04 9.50
CA SER A 16 -17.98 2.46 10.79
C SER A 16 -17.62 0.98 10.70
N TRP A 17 -18.32 0.22 9.86
CA TRP A 17 -18.07 -1.21 9.67
C TRP A 17 -16.67 -1.53 9.14
N TYR A 18 -16.01 -0.60 8.45
CA TYR A 18 -14.68 -0.86 7.90
C TYR A 18 -13.66 -1.09 9.01
N LYS A 19 -13.63 -0.22 10.02
CA LYS A 19 -12.78 -0.38 11.19
C LYS A 19 -13.20 -1.60 12.03
N ASP A 20 -14.50 -1.76 12.24
CA ASP A 20 -15.01 -2.71 13.22
C ASP A 20 -15.01 -4.16 12.71
N LYS A 21 -15.13 -4.37 11.39
CA LYS A 21 -15.35 -5.70 10.80
C LYS A 21 -14.32 -6.11 9.76
N VAL A 22 -13.64 -5.15 9.12
CA VAL A 22 -12.71 -5.45 8.01
C VAL A 22 -11.27 -5.21 8.45
N TYR A 23 -10.88 -3.97 8.70
CA TYR A 23 -9.50 -3.61 8.99
C TYR A 23 -9.38 -2.66 10.18
N PRO A 24 -9.04 -3.16 11.39
CA PRO A 24 -9.00 -2.38 12.62
C PRO A 24 -8.07 -1.16 12.62
N ALA A 25 -7.00 -1.19 11.83
CA ALA A 25 -6.11 -0.04 11.68
C ALA A 25 -6.79 1.16 10.99
N ASN A 26 -7.96 0.94 10.39
CA ASN A 26 -8.80 1.95 9.76
C ASN A 26 -7.98 2.83 8.80
N LYS A 27 -7.22 2.19 7.91
CA LYS A 27 -6.45 2.81 6.83
C LYS A 27 -6.74 2.07 5.53
N VAL A 28 -6.46 2.72 4.41
CA VAL A 28 -6.45 2.09 3.08
C VAL A 28 -5.03 2.14 2.52
N PRO A 29 -4.64 1.22 1.63
CA PRO A 29 -5.40 0.04 1.19
C PRO A 29 -5.46 -1.09 2.26
N SER A 30 -6.43 -2.00 2.11
CA SER A 30 -6.43 -3.33 2.73
C SER A 30 -6.91 -4.37 1.72
N LEU A 31 -6.48 -5.62 1.88
CA LEU A 31 -6.85 -6.74 1.03
C LEU A 31 -7.40 -7.87 1.90
N GLU A 32 -8.64 -8.28 1.65
CA GLU A 32 -9.23 -9.49 2.20
C GLU A 32 -9.04 -10.64 1.20
N HIS A 33 -8.28 -11.68 1.59
CA HIS A 33 -8.05 -12.86 0.77
C HIS A 33 -7.80 -14.08 1.66
N ASN A 34 -8.44 -15.21 1.35
CA ASN A 34 -8.35 -16.45 2.16
C ASN A 34 -8.68 -16.24 3.64
N ASN A 35 -9.77 -15.51 3.92
CA ASN A 35 -10.25 -15.18 5.26
C ASN A 35 -9.26 -14.38 6.13
N GLU A 36 -8.27 -13.75 5.52
CA GLU A 36 -7.31 -12.87 6.19
C GLU A 36 -7.36 -11.48 5.57
N VAL A 37 -7.40 -10.45 6.43
CA VAL A 37 -7.29 -9.05 6.00
C VAL A 37 -5.89 -8.55 6.27
N ARG A 38 -5.22 -8.08 5.21
CA ARG A 38 -3.87 -7.52 5.25
C ARG A 38 -3.90 -6.04 4.91
N GLY A 39 -2.96 -5.27 5.48
CA GLY A 39 -2.74 -3.87 5.14
C GLY A 39 -1.30 -3.64 4.67
N GLU A 40 -0.84 -2.39 4.75
CA GLU A 40 0.48 -1.94 4.31
C GLU A 40 0.71 -2.06 2.79
N SER A 41 0.61 -0.93 2.09
CA SER A 41 0.57 -0.89 0.61
C SER A 41 1.72 -1.64 -0.08
N LEU A 42 2.94 -1.59 0.45
CA LEU A 42 4.11 -2.28 -0.12
C LEU A 42 4.05 -3.79 0.09
N ASP A 43 3.52 -4.25 1.21
CA ASP A 43 3.33 -5.67 1.47
C ASP A 43 2.22 -6.23 0.58
N LEU A 44 1.15 -5.45 0.37
CA LEU A 44 0.04 -5.84 -0.51
C LEU A 44 0.47 -6.03 -1.97
N ILE A 45 1.27 -5.13 -2.54
CA ILE A 45 1.74 -5.29 -3.92
C ILE A 45 2.64 -6.51 -4.09
N LYS A 46 3.50 -6.82 -3.10
CA LYS A 46 4.32 -8.05 -3.07
C LYS A 46 3.46 -9.30 -2.94
N TYR A 47 2.41 -9.23 -2.10
CA TYR A 47 1.46 -10.32 -1.93
C TYR A 47 0.68 -10.60 -3.23
N ILE A 48 0.18 -9.56 -3.88
CA ILE A 48 -0.58 -9.69 -5.14
C ILE A 48 0.29 -10.33 -6.23
N ASP A 49 1.53 -9.86 -6.41
CA ASP A 49 2.46 -10.37 -7.42
C ASP A 49 2.79 -11.87 -7.24
N THR A 50 2.70 -12.39 -6.01
CA THR A 50 3.07 -13.77 -5.67
C THR A 50 1.88 -14.72 -5.52
N HIS A 51 0.65 -14.22 -5.37
CA HIS A 51 -0.55 -15.02 -5.06
C HIS A 51 -1.66 -14.94 -6.13
N PHE A 52 -1.56 -14.02 -7.08
CA PHE A 52 -2.51 -13.89 -8.19
C PHE A 52 -1.83 -14.17 -9.52
N GLU A 53 -2.61 -14.64 -10.49
CA GLU A 53 -2.09 -14.87 -11.84
C GLU A 53 -1.82 -13.54 -12.56
N GLY A 54 -0.75 -13.50 -13.36
CA GLY A 54 -0.35 -12.32 -14.11
C GLY A 54 1.14 -12.34 -14.46
N PRO A 55 1.63 -11.37 -15.23
CA PRO A 55 3.06 -11.18 -15.41
C PRO A 55 3.71 -10.78 -14.08
N SER A 56 4.87 -11.35 -13.77
CA SER A 56 5.70 -10.93 -12.63
C SER A 56 5.99 -9.44 -12.74
N LEU A 57 5.69 -8.70 -11.67
CA LEU A 57 5.92 -7.26 -11.55
C LEU A 57 7.26 -6.94 -10.87
N PHE A 58 7.88 -7.93 -10.22
CA PHE A 58 9.18 -7.78 -9.61
C PHE A 58 10.32 -8.38 -10.48
N PRO A 59 11.52 -7.77 -10.50
CA PRO A 59 12.65 -8.30 -11.26
C PRO A 59 13.04 -9.71 -10.83
N THR A 60 13.59 -10.51 -11.75
CA THR A 60 14.12 -11.84 -11.44
C THR A 60 15.65 -11.86 -11.27
N VAL A 61 16.35 -10.92 -11.91
CA VAL A 61 17.81 -10.78 -11.89
C VAL A 61 18.27 -10.29 -10.50
N PRO A 62 19.30 -10.91 -9.87
CA PRO A 62 19.72 -10.55 -8.51
C PRO A 62 20.05 -9.07 -8.30
N ASP A 63 20.86 -8.47 -9.18
CA ASP A 63 21.29 -7.07 -9.05
C ASP A 63 20.08 -6.10 -9.17
N ASP A 64 19.16 -6.38 -10.10
CA ASP A 64 17.94 -5.58 -10.27
C ASP A 64 16.99 -5.73 -9.06
N LYS A 65 16.95 -6.91 -8.43
CA LYS A 65 16.16 -7.13 -7.21
C LYS A 65 16.72 -6.34 -6.04
N GLU A 66 18.04 -6.35 -5.86
CA GLU A 66 18.70 -5.61 -4.79
C GLU A 66 18.41 -4.11 -4.93
N PHE A 67 18.59 -3.58 -6.14
CA PHE A 67 18.30 -2.18 -6.44
C PHE A 67 16.81 -1.84 -6.23
N ALA A 68 15.90 -2.73 -6.63
CA ALA A 68 14.46 -2.51 -6.40
C ALA A 68 14.12 -2.48 -4.89
N GLU A 69 14.68 -3.38 -4.08
CA GLU A 69 14.48 -3.36 -2.63
C GLU A 69 15.08 -2.09 -1.98
N GLU A 70 16.23 -1.61 -2.45
CA GLU A 70 16.82 -0.34 -2.01
C GLU A 70 15.85 0.82 -2.27
N LEU A 71 15.33 0.93 -3.50
CA LEU A 71 14.36 1.96 -3.86
C LEU A 71 13.07 1.88 -3.03
N ILE A 72 12.54 0.67 -2.81
CA ILE A 72 11.36 0.44 -1.98
C ILE A 72 11.63 0.90 -0.54
N SER A 73 12.80 0.60 0.02
CA SER A 73 13.16 1.02 1.38
C SER A 73 13.24 2.54 1.53
N TYR A 74 13.58 3.26 0.46
CA TYR A 74 13.69 4.72 0.44
C TYR A 74 12.33 5.44 0.33
N THR A 75 11.25 4.72 -0.01
CA THR A 75 9.93 5.33 -0.28
C THR A 75 9.39 6.16 0.87
N ASP A 76 9.62 5.78 2.13
CA ASP A 76 9.17 6.56 3.29
C ASP A 76 9.85 7.92 3.36
N THR A 77 11.18 7.97 3.17
CA THR A 77 11.95 9.21 3.10
C THR A 77 11.47 10.10 1.94
N PHE A 78 11.31 9.51 0.76
CA PHE A 78 10.83 10.22 -0.42
C PHE A 78 9.44 10.81 -0.20
N ASN A 79 8.46 9.99 0.23
CA ASN A 79 7.09 10.43 0.45
C ASN A 79 6.99 11.53 1.50
N LYS A 80 7.71 11.41 2.63
CA LYS A 80 7.75 12.44 3.67
C LYS A 80 8.24 13.77 3.12
N THR A 81 9.35 13.73 2.37
CA THR A 81 9.98 14.91 1.77
C THR A 81 9.07 15.58 0.74
N VAL A 82 8.46 14.79 -0.14
CA VAL A 82 7.56 15.30 -1.17
C VAL A 82 6.30 15.90 -0.54
N VAL A 83 5.64 15.20 0.39
CA VAL A 83 4.43 15.69 1.04
C VAL A 83 4.69 16.94 1.88
N SER A 84 5.84 17.03 2.57
CA SER A 84 6.18 18.25 3.32
C SER A 84 6.40 19.44 2.40
N SER A 85 7.07 19.25 1.25
CA SER A 85 7.29 20.33 0.28
C SER A 85 6.00 20.94 -0.26
N PHE A 86 4.95 20.13 -0.44
CA PHE A 86 3.63 20.59 -0.87
C PHE A 86 2.81 21.25 0.24
N LYS A 87 3.08 20.93 1.51
CA LYS A 87 2.39 21.53 2.65
C LYS A 87 2.89 22.93 3.00
N GLY A 88 4.05 23.34 2.46
CA GLY A 88 4.69 24.62 2.74
C GLY A 88 5.25 24.67 4.17
N ASP A 89 6.41 25.30 4.35
CA ASP A 89 6.88 25.66 5.69
C ASP A 89 5.83 26.54 6.36
N VAL A 90 5.16 26.03 7.39
CA VAL A 90 4.48 26.87 8.38
C VAL A 90 5.57 27.46 9.28
N THR A 91 6.36 28.37 8.74
CA THR A 91 7.13 29.33 9.55
C THR A 91 6.31 30.61 9.60
N GLU A 92 5.49 30.73 10.64
CA GLU A 92 4.96 32.03 11.07
C GLU A 92 6.14 32.92 11.45
N ALA A 93 6.15 34.14 10.90
CA ALA A 93 7.08 35.23 11.22
C ALA A 93 6.61 36.00 12.46
#